data_AF-A0A7W0N339-F1
#
_entry.id   AF-A0A7W0N339-F1
#
_cell.length_a   1.000
_cell.length_b   1.000
_cell.length_c   1.000
_cell.angle_alpha   90.00
_cell.angle_beta   90.00
_cell.angle_gamma   90.00
#
_symmetry.space_group_name_H-M   'P 1'
#
loop_
_entity.id
_entity.type
_entity.pdbx_description
1 polymer ?
#
loop_
_entity_poly.entity_id
_entity_poly.type
_entity_poly.pdbx_seq_one_letter_code
_entity_poly.pdbx_strand_id
1 'polypeptide(L)'
;MSSTIGASQVKELRDRTGAGMMDCKRALQETDGDLEAARTLLRERGMASAGKRAGRSTTEGLVGLIVEGLIGSIAGIGCETEPVSKNDEFQGFAERVLRAVHAEGPGAVERFEEERVALVAKLGENIVVVGAERFDAPAGNLVSAYAHPPANKIGVLVELQGGSPELARQIAMHISFAAPEWGTRADVPAATVDAERTIFVNSDEVQSKPEAAREKIVDGMLGKRFFAATPGGVLADQAWIHDASKSVAQALDEATASVVRFARVSVSGS
;
A
#
# COMPACT_ATOMS: atom_id res chain seq x y z
N MET A 1 -32.87 -21.35 -20.95
CA MET A 1 -33.40 -19.97 -21.06
C MET A 1 -32.62 -19.15 -20.06
N SER A 2 -31.94 -18.07 -20.47
CA SER A 2 -31.14 -17.28 -19.53
C SER A 2 -32.09 -16.54 -18.59
N SER A 3 -32.21 -17.00 -17.34
CA SER A 3 -32.96 -16.30 -16.30
C SER A 3 -32.40 -14.89 -16.13
N THR A 4 -33.24 -13.87 -16.31
CA THR A 4 -32.84 -12.47 -16.10
C THR A 4 -32.65 -12.23 -14.60
N ILE A 5 -31.41 -12.27 -14.13
CA ILE A 5 -31.09 -12.04 -12.71
C ILE A 5 -31.31 -10.56 -12.37
N GLY A 6 -32.29 -10.28 -11.51
CA GLY A 6 -32.63 -8.93 -11.08
C GLY A 6 -31.60 -8.35 -10.11
N ALA A 7 -31.32 -7.04 -10.22
CA ALA A 7 -30.39 -6.34 -9.32
C ALA A 7 -30.78 -6.44 -7.83
N SER A 8 -32.07 -6.53 -7.53
CA SER A 8 -32.60 -6.75 -6.18
C SER A 8 -32.20 -8.12 -5.61
N GLN A 9 -32.24 -9.19 -6.43
CA GLN A 9 -31.86 -10.55 -6.01
C GLN A 9 -30.36 -10.63 -5.73
N VAL A 10 -29.53 -9.97 -6.56
CA VAL A 10 -28.08 -9.90 -6.33
C VAL A 10 -27.79 -9.20 -5.00
N LYS A 11 -28.45 -8.06 -4.76
CA LYS A 11 -28.32 -7.32 -3.48
C LYS A 11 -28.77 -8.16 -2.29
N GLU A 12 -29.92 -8.83 -2.40
CA GLU A 12 -30.43 -9.67 -1.33
C GLU A 12 -29.48 -10.83 -0.99
N LEU A 13 -28.95 -11.52 -1.99
CA LEU A 13 -27.98 -12.59 -1.77
C LEU A 13 -26.69 -12.07 -1.12
N ARG A 14 -26.21 -10.90 -1.53
CA ARG A 14 -25.06 -10.23 -0.90
C ARG A 14 -25.34 -9.91 0.56
N ASP A 15 -26.45 -9.26 0.86
CA ASP A 15 -26.79 -8.83 2.22
C ASP A 15 -26.95 -10.04 3.16
N ARG A 16 -27.42 -11.19 2.65
CA ARG A 16 -27.54 -12.45 3.40
C ARG A 16 -26.22 -13.20 3.60
N THR A 17 -25.27 -13.09 2.66
CA THR A 17 -24.06 -13.95 2.64
C THR A 17 -22.77 -13.21 2.98
N GLY A 18 -22.74 -11.90 2.75
CA GLY A 18 -21.53 -11.08 2.80
C GLY A 18 -20.60 -11.26 1.59
N ALA A 19 -20.95 -12.09 0.60
CA ALA A 19 -20.12 -12.32 -0.59
C ALA A 19 -20.08 -11.10 -1.52
N GLY A 20 -19.09 -11.05 -2.43
CA GLY A 20 -18.92 -9.97 -3.39
C GLY A 20 -20.14 -9.83 -4.33
N MET A 21 -20.42 -8.61 -4.80
CA MET A 21 -21.60 -8.34 -5.65
C MET A 21 -21.57 -9.19 -6.94
N MET A 22 -20.39 -9.30 -7.57
CA MET A 22 -20.22 -10.09 -8.80
C MET A 22 -20.27 -11.59 -8.53
N ASP A 23 -19.84 -12.04 -7.36
CA ASP A 23 -19.96 -13.44 -6.93
C ASP A 23 -21.42 -13.83 -6.73
N CYS A 24 -22.19 -12.96 -6.06
CA CYS A 24 -23.62 -13.16 -5.90
C CYS A 24 -24.33 -13.22 -7.27
N LYS A 25 -23.95 -12.35 -8.21
CA LYS A 25 -24.53 -12.35 -9.55
C LYS A 25 -24.20 -13.65 -10.30
N ARG A 26 -22.93 -14.09 -10.30
CA ARG A 26 -22.51 -15.33 -10.95
C ARG A 26 -23.18 -16.55 -10.33
N ALA A 27 -23.21 -16.64 -9.00
CA ALA A 27 -23.89 -17.73 -8.30
C ALA A 27 -25.37 -17.81 -8.68
N LEU A 28 -26.08 -16.67 -8.73
CA LEU A 28 -27.47 -16.63 -9.18
C LEU A 28 -27.63 -17.02 -10.66
N GLN A 29 -26.67 -16.69 -11.53
CA GLN A 29 -26.71 -17.11 -12.93
C GLN A 29 -26.52 -18.63 -13.07
N GLU A 30 -25.63 -19.23 -12.27
CA GLU A 30 -25.34 -20.66 -12.29
C GLU A 30 -26.46 -21.51 -11.66
N THR A 31 -27.24 -20.93 -10.75
CA THR A 31 -28.37 -21.60 -10.10
C THR A 31 -29.73 -21.16 -10.64
N ASP A 32 -29.75 -20.63 -11.87
CA ASP A 32 -30.97 -20.19 -12.57
C ASP A 32 -31.85 -19.20 -11.76
N GLY A 33 -31.24 -18.44 -10.85
CA GLY A 33 -31.90 -17.47 -9.97
C GLY A 33 -32.40 -18.02 -8.65
N ASP A 34 -32.16 -19.29 -8.33
CA ASP A 34 -32.48 -19.89 -7.03
C ASP A 34 -31.54 -19.34 -5.94
N LEU A 35 -32.11 -18.58 -5.00
CA LEU A 35 -31.40 -17.93 -3.92
C LEU A 35 -30.79 -18.91 -2.91
N GLU A 36 -31.46 -20.01 -2.57
CA GLU A 36 -30.92 -20.97 -1.59
C GLU A 36 -29.87 -21.88 -2.23
N ALA A 37 -30.05 -22.25 -3.49
CA ALA A 37 -29.02 -22.94 -4.27
C ALA A 37 -27.79 -22.02 -4.45
N ALA A 38 -27.98 -20.75 -4.81
CA ALA A 38 -26.88 -19.79 -4.95
C ALA A 38 -26.14 -19.58 -3.63
N ARG A 39 -26.87 -19.48 -2.52
CA ARG A 39 -26.29 -19.40 -1.18
C ARG A 39 -25.48 -20.64 -0.82
N THR A 40 -25.96 -21.83 -1.18
CA THR A 40 -25.25 -23.10 -0.98
C THR A 40 -23.96 -23.12 -1.79
N LEU A 41 -24.03 -22.74 -3.07
CA LEU A 41 -22.88 -22.64 -3.97
C LEU A 41 -21.82 -21.65 -3.44
N LEU A 42 -22.23 -20.48 -2.94
CA LEU A 42 -21.33 -19.50 -2.32
C LEU A 42 -20.65 -20.02 -1.04
N ARG A 43 -21.30 -20.92 -0.30
CA ARG A 43 -20.72 -21.57 0.88
C ARG A 43 -19.74 -22.66 0.48
N GLU A 44 -20.10 -23.49 -0.49
CA GLU A 44 -19.23 -24.53 -1.04
C GLU A 44 -17.93 -23.94 -1.61
N ARG A 45 -18.02 -22.77 -2.26
CA ARG A 45 -16.87 -22.04 -2.82
C ARG A 45 -16.11 -21.17 -1.81
N GLY A 46 -16.50 -21.14 -0.53
CA GLY A 46 -15.81 -20.37 0.51
C GLY A 46 -16.07 -18.85 0.48
N MET A 47 -16.77 -18.31 -0.52
CA MET A 47 -17.06 -16.88 -0.69
C MET A 47 -17.83 -16.29 0.50
N ALA A 48 -18.74 -17.06 1.10
CA ALA A 48 -19.45 -16.64 2.31
C ALA A 48 -18.56 -16.55 3.56
N SER A 49 -17.51 -17.38 3.66
CA SER A 49 -16.54 -17.30 4.76
C SER A 49 -15.63 -16.08 4.59
N ALA A 50 -15.13 -15.86 3.37
CA ALA A 50 -14.31 -14.71 3.03
C ALA A 50 -15.05 -13.38 3.24
N GLY A 51 -16.30 -13.29 2.77
CA GLY A 51 -17.14 -12.11 2.96
C GLY A 51 -17.33 -11.71 4.43
N LYS A 52 -17.55 -12.69 5.32
CA LYS A 52 -17.68 -12.44 6.77
C LYS A 52 -16.39 -11.97 7.43
N ARG A 53 -15.24 -12.20 6.81
CA ARG A 53 -13.91 -11.89 7.35
C ARG A 53 -13.28 -10.66 6.72
N ALA A 54 -13.78 -10.18 5.57
CA ALA A 54 -13.23 -9.06 4.83
C ALA A 54 -13.09 -7.76 5.64
N GLY A 55 -13.95 -7.54 6.65
CA GLY A 55 -13.88 -6.36 7.53
C GLY A 55 -12.93 -6.50 8.73
N ARG A 56 -12.22 -7.63 8.87
CA ARG A 56 -11.28 -7.84 9.97
C ARG A 56 -9.92 -7.24 9.63
N SER A 57 -9.32 -6.55 10.59
CA SER A 57 -7.99 -5.97 10.42
C SER A 57 -6.95 -7.07 10.19
N THR A 58 -6.04 -6.82 9.25
CA THR A 58 -4.89 -7.67 8.96
C THR A 58 -3.62 -6.95 9.39
N THR A 59 -3.14 -7.24 10.60
CA THR A 59 -1.94 -6.60 11.18
C THR A 59 -0.65 -7.43 10.98
N GLU A 60 -0.80 -8.61 10.40
CA GLU A 60 0.24 -9.59 10.14
C GLU A 60 0.35 -9.85 8.63
N GLY A 61 1.39 -10.56 8.21
CA GLY A 61 1.62 -10.86 6.80
C GLY A 61 3.07 -10.64 6.40
N LEU A 62 3.29 -10.40 5.10
CA LEU A 62 4.61 -10.11 4.55
C LEU A 62 4.54 -9.20 3.32
N VAL A 63 5.67 -8.59 3.01
CA VAL A 63 5.92 -7.86 1.76
C VAL A 63 7.02 -8.55 0.99
N GLY A 64 6.71 -8.98 -0.23
CA GLY A 64 7.64 -9.58 -1.17
C GLY A 64 8.19 -8.54 -2.15
N LEU A 65 9.42 -8.78 -2.62
CA LEU A 65 10.14 -7.91 -3.55
C LEU A 65 10.82 -8.73 -4.65
N ILE A 66 10.81 -8.25 -5.89
CA ILE A 66 11.64 -8.77 -7.00
C ILE A 66 12.32 -7.57 -7.66
N VAL A 67 13.64 -7.66 -7.89
CA VAL A 67 14.38 -6.69 -8.69
C VAL A 67 15.26 -7.43 -9.69
N GLU A 68 15.00 -7.23 -10.98
CA GLU A 68 15.71 -7.84 -12.10
C GLU A 68 16.11 -6.74 -13.09
N GLY A 69 17.37 -6.28 -13.01
CA GLY A 69 17.88 -5.19 -13.84
C GLY A 69 17.13 -3.88 -13.58
N LEU A 70 16.38 -3.40 -14.58
CA LEU A 70 15.61 -2.15 -14.53
C LEU A 70 14.14 -2.37 -14.14
N ILE A 71 13.75 -3.61 -13.83
CA ILE A 71 12.39 -3.96 -13.44
C ILE A 71 12.38 -4.28 -11.95
N GLY A 72 11.51 -3.60 -11.20
CA GLY A 72 11.30 -3.86 -9.78
C GLY A 72 9.82 -4.07 -9.48
N SER A 73 9.51 -4.91 -8.49
CA SER A 73 8.13 -5.20 -8.12
C SER A 73 8.01 -5.47 -6.62
N ILE A 74 6.88 -5.04 -6.06
CA ILE A 74 6.55 -5.16 -4.65
C ILE A 74 5.11 -5.64 -4.52
N ALA A 75 4.85 -6.56 -3.59
CA ALA A 75 3.49 -6.99 -3.25
C ALA A 75 3.40 -7.27 -1.74
N GLY A 76 2.44 -6.65 -1.07
CA GLY A 76 2.13 -6.89 0.34
C GLY A 76 0.90 -7.77 0.49
N ILE A 77 1.02 -8.86 1.25
CA ILE A 77 -0.09 -9.76 1.56
C ILE A 77 -0.28 -9.74 3.08
N GLY A 78 -1.47 -9.33 3.51
CA GLY A 78 -1.86 -9.24 4.92
C GLY A 78 -2.67 -10.46 5.37
N CYS A 79 -2.52 -10.83 6.64
CA CYS A 79 -3.36 -11.79 7.37
C CYS A 79 -3.63 -11.31 8.80
N GLU A 80 -4.48 -12.03 9.54
CA GLU A 80 -4.82 -11.66 10.93
C GLU A 80 -3.68 -12.00 11.89
N THR A 81 -3.01 -13.15 11.74
CA THR A 81 -2.02 -13.65 12.72
C THR A 81 -0.66 -14.04 12.14
N GLU A 82 0.38 -14.01 12.99
CA GLU A 82 1.76 -14.40 12.63
C GLU A 82 1.89 -15.90 12.28
N PRO A 83 1.20 -16.85 12.93
CA PRO A 83 1.21 -18.24 12.49
C PRO A 83 0.72 -18.43 11.05
N VAL A 84 -0.30 -17.69 10.61
CA VAL A 84 -0.76 -17.73 9.22
C VAL A 84 0.24 -17.07 8.28
N SER A 85 0.87 -15.96 8.67
CA SER A 85 1.90 -15.33 7.83
C SER A 85 3.10 -16.26 7.57
N LYS A 86 3.39 -17.19 8.47
CA LYS A 86 4.44 -18.21 8.35
C LYS A 86 3.98 -19.54 7.72
N ASN A 87 2.70 -19.67 7.37
CA ASN A 87 2.17 -20.89 6.76
C ASN A 87 2.62 -21.02 5.29
N ASP A 88 3.01 -22.22 4.87
CA ASP A 88 3.53 -22.49 3.51
C ASP A 88 2.53 -22.14 2.39
N GLU A 89 1.23 -22.31 2.62
CA GLU A 89 0.20 -22.00 1.62
C GLU A 89 0.03 -20.49 1.45
N PHE A 90 0.11 -19.75 2.56
CA PHE A 90 0.13 -18.29 2.55
C PHE A 90 1.39 -17.76 1.85
N GLN A 91 2.56 -18.29 2.21
CA GLN A 91 3.84 -17.92 1.59
C GLN A 91 3.84 -18.21 0.09
N GLY A 92 3.36 -19.39 -0.31
CA GLY A 92 3.24 -19.77 -1.71
C GLY A 92 2.25 -18.89 -2.49
N PHE A 93 1.12 -18.51 -1.88
CA PHE A 93 0.18 -17.54 -2.47
C PHE A 93 0.85 -16.18 -2.67
N ALA A 94 1.52 -15.66 -1.65
CA ALA A 94 2.23 -14.38 -1.72
C ALA A 94 3.32 -14.38 -2.82
N GLU A 95 4.08 -15.47 -2.95
CA GLU A 95 5.07 -15.61 -4.01
C GLU A 95 4.43 -15.60 -5.41
N ARG A 96 3.34 -16.36 -5.62
CA ARG A 96 2.65 -16.40 -6.91
C ARG A 96 2.10 -15.03 -7.30
N VAL A 97 1.48 -14.31 -6.35
CA VAL A 97 0.99 -12.95 -6.56
C VAL A 97 2.15 -12.03 -6.97
N LEU A 98 3.25 -12.04 -6.21
CA LEU A 98 4.42 -11.20 -6.50
C LEU A 98 5.01 -11.49 -7.90
N ARG A 99 5.16 -12.76 -8.27
CA ARG A 99 5.68 -13.15 -9.60
C ARG A 99 4.77 -12.71 -10.73
N ALA A 100 3.45 -12.83 -10.54
CA ALA A 100 2.48 -12.33 -11.50
C ALA A 100 2.56 -10.81 -11.65
N VAL A 101 2.66 -10.06 -10.54
CA VAL A 101 2.86 -8.61 -10.56
C VAL A 101 4.14 -8.25 -11.30
N HIS A 102 5.21 -9.01 -11.11
CA HIS A 102 6.48 -8.79 -11.79
C HIS A 102 6.40 -9.02 -13.31
N ALA A 103 5.70 -10.07 -13.74
CA ALA A 103 5.57 -10.42 -15.15
C ALA A 103 4.58 -9.53 -15.92
N GLU A 104 3.48 -9.13 -15.28
CA GLU A 104 2.30 -8.58 -15.97
C GLU A 104 1.87 -7.20 -15.43
N GLY A 105 2.46 -6.74 -14.33
CA GLY A 105 2.08 -5.49 -13.65
C GLY A 105 1.07 -5.68 -12.51
N PRO A 106 0.78 -4.61 -11.74
CA PRO A 106 -0.01 -4.70 -10.51
C PRO A 106 -1.46 -5.18 -10.73
N GLY A 107 -2.03 -4.96 -11.91
CA GLY A 107 -3.37 -5.47 -12.26
C GLY A 107 -3.48 -7.00 -12.25
N ALA A 108 -2.35 -7.72 -12.32
CA ALA A 108 -2.34 -9.19 -12.28
C ALA A 108 -2.87 -9.78 -10.96
N VAL A 109 -2.92 -8.97 -9.89
CA VAL A 109 -3.51 -9.33 -8.59
C VAL A 109 -4.95 -9.82 -8.73
N GLU A 110 -5.74 -9.24 -9.64
CA GLU A 110 -7.16 -9.56 -9.79
C GLU A 110 -7.42 -11.05 -10.11
N ARG A 111 -6.48 -11.72 -10.78
CA ARG A 111 -6.59 -13.14 -11.12
C ARG A 111 -6.51 -14.07 -9.92
N PHE A 112 -5.99 -13.59 -8.80
CA PHE A 112 -5.79 -14.37 -7.58
C PHE A 112 -7.00 -14.35 -6.65
N GLU A 113 -8.10 -13.67 -7.01
CA GLU A 113 -9.24 -13.53 -6.10
C GLU A 113 -9.88 -14.88 -5.73
N GLU A 114 -10.07 -15.77 -6.70
CA GLU A 114 -10.63 -17.10 -6.42
C GLU A 114 -9.70 -17.94 -5.52
N GLU A 115 -8.39 -17.88 -5.78
CA GLU A 115 -7.38 -18.55 -4.97
C GLU A 115 -7.32 -17.98 -3.54
N ARG A 116 -7.39 -16.65 -3.41
CA ARG A 116 -7.43 -15.95 -2.13
C ARG A 116 -8.65 -16.35 -1.31
N VAL A 117 -9.84 -16.40 -1.93
CA VAL A 117 -11.07 -16.84 -1.25
C VAL A 117 -10.96 -18.28 -0.77
N ALA A 118 -10.41 -19.18 -1.61
CA ALA A 118 -10.16 -20.56 -1.21
C ALA A 118 -9.19 -20.64 -0.02
N LEU A 119 -8.13 -19.83 -0.03
CA LEU A 119 -7.15 -19.76 1.05
C LEU A 119 -7.75 -19.22 2.35
N VAL A 120 -8.60 -18.18 2.29
CA VAL A 120 -9.35 -17.66 3.45
C VAL A 120 -10.26 -18.72 4.05
N ALA A 121 -10.97 -19.48 3.19
CA ALA A 121 -11.83 -20.56 3.66
C ALA A 121 -11.03 -21.69 4.34
N LYS A 122 -9.83 -21.96 3.82
CA LYS A 122 -8.95 -23.02 4.31
C LYS A 122 -8.23 -22.67 5.61
N LEU A 123 -7.61 -21.50 5.67
CA LEU A 123 -6.83 -21.05 6.82
C LEU A 123 -7.70 -20.41 7.91
N GLY A 124 -8.92 -20.00 7.57
CA GLY A 124 -9.86 -19.47 8.55
C GLY A 124 -9.46 -18.09 9.07
N GLU A 125 -8.77 -17.28 8.28
CA GLU A 125 -8.39 -15.88 8.55
C GLU A 125 -8.66 -14.99 7.34
N ASN A 126 -8.88 -13.71 7.58
CA ASN A 126 -8.86 -12.71 6.53
C ASN A 126 -7.47 -12.66 5.89
N ILE A 127 -7.42 -12.66 4.56
CA ILE A 127 -6.20 -12.55 3.77
C ILE A 127 -6.46 -11.52 2.69
N VAL A 128 -5.60 -10.53 2.56
CA VAL A 128 -5.77 -9.42 1.63
C VAL A 128 -4.47 -9.14 0.90
N VAL A 129 -4.56 -8.66 -0.34
CA VAL A 129 -3.42 -8.02 -1.01
C VAL A 129 -3.49 -6.55 -0.66
N VAL A 130 -2.56 -6.07 0.17
CA VAL A 130 -2.56 -4.72 0.75
C VAL A 130 -2.11 -3.68 -0.28
N GLY A 131 -1.22 -4.07 -1.19
CA GLY A 131 -0.74 -3.21 -2.25
C GLY A 131 0.22 -3.96 -3.17
N ALA A 132 0.27 -3.54 -4.43
CA ALA A 132 1.18 -4.09 -5.42
C ALA A 132 1.61 -2.97 -6.37
N GLU A 133 2.90 -2.91 -6.67
CA GLU A 133 3.47 -1.93 -7.59
C GLU A 133 4.59 -2.56 -8.43
N ARG A 134 4.78 -2.04 -9.64
CA ARG A 134 5.88 -2.43 -10.54
C ARG A 134 6.49 -1.21 -11.21
N PHE A 135 7.81 -1.13 -11.17
CA PHE A 135 8.57 -0.10 -11.89
C PHE A 135 9.30 -0.73 -13.07
N ASP A 136 9.09 -0.12 -14.23
CA ASP A 136 9.93 -0.27 -15.42
C ASP A 136 10.74 1.01 -15.58
N ALA A 137 12.00 0.96 -15.14
CA ALA A 137 12.88 2.12 -15.20
C ALA A 137 13.54 2.24 -16.60
N PRO A 138 13.76 3.46 -17.11
CA PRO A 138 14.53 3.66 -18.33
C PRO A 138 16.01 3.33 -18.10
N ALA A 139 16.73 3.07 -19.20
CA ALA A 139 18.18 2.86 -19.15
C ALA A 139 18.89 4.07 -18.53
N GLY A 140 19.83 3.79 -17.63
CA GLY A 140 20.58 4.80 -16.88
C GLY A 140 20.03 5.09 -15.48
N ASN A 141 18.80 4.66 -15.17
CA ASN A 141 18.26 4.70 -13.82
C ASN A 141 18.63 3.43 -13.03
N LEU A 142 18.49 3.49 -11.72
CA LEU A 142 18.66 2.39 -10.78
C LEU A 142 17.32 2.04 -10.15
N VAL A 143 17.05 0.76 -10.00
CA VAL A 143 15.93 0.25 -9.20
C VAL A 143 16.50 -0.47 -7.98
N SER A 144 16.03 -0.07 -6.79
CA SER A 144 16.43 -0.68 -5.52
C SER A 144 15.20 -1.00 -4.69
N ALA A 145 15.31 -2.05 -3.88
CA ALA A 145 14.23 -2.48 -3.02
C ALA A 145 14.75 -2.84 -1.63
N TYR A 146 13.92 -2.61 -0.61
CA TYR A 146 14.23 -2.92 0.78
C TYR A 146 12.99 -3.42 1.51
N ALA A 147 13.05 -4.65 2.01
CA ALA A 147 12.11 -5.17 3.00
C ALA A 147 12.75 -5.06 4.38
N HIS A 148 12.03 -4.50 5.35
CA HIS A 148 12.56 -4.30 6.70
C HIS A 148 12.57 -5.62 7.49
N PRO A 149 13.75 -6.18 7.79
CA PRO A 149 13.86 -7.45 8.50
C PRO A 149 13.59 -7.28 10.01
N PRO A 150 13.34 -8.37 10.75
CA PRO A 150 13.25 -9.75 10.27
C PRO A 150 11.86 -10.14 9.75
N ALA A 151 10.83 -9.34 10.06
CA ALA A 151 9.44 -9.70 9.77
C ALA A 151 9.00 -9.40 8.32
N ASN A 152 9.74 -8.56 7.59
CA ASN A 152 9.44 -8.16 6.21
C ASN A 152 8.02 -7.61 6.03
N LYS A 153 7.47 -6.94 7.05
CA LYS A 153 6.12 -6.36 7.01
C LYS A 153 6.04 -5.01 6.30
N ILE A 154 7.18 -4.39 6.05
CA ILE A 154 7.30 -3.13 5.33
C ILE A 154 8.28 -3.36 4.20
N GLY A 155 7.87 -3.04 2.98
CA GLY A 155 8.72 -3.05 1.80
C GLY A 155 8.71 -1.69 1.11
N VAL A 156 9.83 -1.37 0.47
CA VAL A 156 10.00 -0.17 -0.34
C VAL A 156 10.62 -0.55 -1.67
N LEU A 157 10.11 0.04 -2.74
CA LEU A 157 10.70 0.06 -4.07
C LEU A 157 11.06 1.51 -4.43
N VAL A 158 12.26 1.74 -4.93
CA VAL A 158 12.77 3.08 -5.29
C VAL A 158 13.35 3.03 -6.69
N GLU A 159 12.98 4.01 -7.51
CA GLU A 159 13.67 4.34 -8.75
C GLU A 159 14.50 5.60 -8.54
N LEU A 160 15.82 5.50 -8.78
CA LEU A 160 16.78 6.57 -8.62
C LEU A 160 17.40 6.91 -9.98
N GLN A 161 17.52 8.19 -10.28
CA GLN A 161 18.34 8.69 -11.38
C GLN A 161 19.69 9.17 -10.80
N GLY A 162 20.80 8.75 -11.40
CA GLY A 162 22.15 9.05 -10.89
C GLY A 162 22.49 8.29 -9.60
N GLY A 163 23.49 8.79 -8.86
CA GLY A 163 23.90 8.19 -7.59
C GLY A 163 24.51 6.79 -7.69
N SER A 164 24.30 5.97 -6.65
CA SER A 164 24.86 4.62 -6.53
C SER A 164 23.82 3.62 -6.00
N PRO A 165 24.04 2.30 -6.21
CA PRO A 165 23.17 1.27 -5.61
C PRO A 165 23.10 1.35 -4.09
N GLU A 166 24.18 1.74 -3.42
CA GLU A 166 24.23 1.92 -1.97
C GLU A 166 23.32 3.06 -1.54
N LEU A 167 23.39 4.22 -2.20
CA LEU A 167 22.50 5.34 -1.93
C LEU A 167 21.03 4.95 -2.16
N ALA A 168 20.73 4.26 -3.26
CA ALA A 168 19.37 3.81 -3.57
C ALA A 168 18.81 2.89 -2.47
N ARG A 169 19.65 1.98 -1.94
CA ARG A 169 19.30 1.14 -0.79
C ARG A 169 19.10 1.95 0.48
N GLN A 170 19.97 2.91 0.78
CA GLN A 170 19.85 3.79 1.94
C GLN A 170 18.57 4.63 1.90
N ILE A 171 18.19 5.10 0.71
CA ILE A 171 16.92 5.83 0.47
C ILE A 171 15.73 4.90 0.73
N ALA A 172 15.77 3.67 0.23
CA ALA A 172 14.72 2.69 0.50
C ALA A 172 14.58 2.39 2.00
N MET A 173 15.69 2.30 2.74
CA MET A 173 15.69 2.17 4.20
C MET A 173 15.08 3.39 4.87
N HIS A 174 15.45 4.60 4.44
CA HIS A 174 14.88 5.84 4.96
C HIS A 174 13.37 5.89 4.78
N ILE A 175 12.88 5.64 3.56
CA ILE A 175 11.45 5.63 3.25
C ILE A 175 10.70 4.58 4.08
N SER A 176 11.32 3.42 4.34
CA SER A 176 10.67 2.36 5.14
C SER A 176 10.32 2.85 6.56
N PHE A 177 11.23 3.61 7.16
CA PHE A 177 11.10 4.20 8.50
C PHE A 177 10.27 5.48 8.50
N ALA A 178 10.63 6.44 7.64
CA ALA A 178 10.09 7.79 7.66
C ALA A 178 8.74 7.93 6.95
N ALA A 179 8.34 6.92 6.15
CA ALA A 179 7.04 6.86 5.48
C ALA A 179 6.59 8.19 4.84
N PRO A 180 7.42 8.84 4.01
CA PRO A 180 7.02 10.06 3.30
C PRO A 180 5.82 9.80 2.39
N GLU A 181 4.94 10.78 2.30
CA GLU A 181 3.77 10.76 1.41
C GLU A 181 4.13 11.31 0.01
N TRP A 182 5.09 12.23 -0.05
CA TRP A 182 5.50 12.92 -1.27
C TRP A 182 7.02 12.86 -1.46
N GLY A 183 7.49 12.93 -2.71
CA GLY A 183 8.92 13.00 -3.01
C GLY A 183 9.48 14.38 -2.76
N THR A 184 8.82 15.39 -3.30
CA THR A 184 9.19 16.79 -3.25
C THR A 184 7.97 17.66 -2.89
N ARG A 185 8.22 18.92 -2.51
CA ARG A 185 7.11 19.86 -2.20
C ARG A 185 6.20 20.13 -3.40
N ALA A 186 6.71 19.98 -4.63
CA ALA A 186 5.93 20.17 -5.85
C ALA A 186 4.87 19.07 -6.04
N ASP A 187 5.05 17.92 -5.39
CA ASP A 187 4.11 16.80 -5.45
C ASP A 187 2.93 16.98 -4.47
N VAL A 188 3.02 17.95 -3.56
CA VAL A 188 1.98 18.21 -2.56
C VAL A 188 0.85 19.03 -3.19
N PRO A 189 -0.42 18.57 -3.14
CA PRO A 189 -1.54 19.36 -3.62
C PRO A 189 -1.65 20.71 -2.90
N ALA A 190 -1.83 21.80 -3.65
CA ALA A 190 -1.94 23.15 -3.07
C ALA A 190 -3.04 23.25 -2.01
N ALA A 191 -4.18 22.59 -2.24
CA ALA A 191 -5.28 22.55 -1.28
C ALA A 191 -4.89 21.90 0.06
N THR A 192 -4.00 20.91 0.05
CA THR A 192 -3.47 20.28 1.28
C THR A 192 -2.58 21.26 2.04
N VAL A 193 -1.70 21.98 1.34
CA VAL A 193 -0.82 22.99 1.95
C VAL A 193 -1.65 24.13 2.54
N ASP A 194 -2.66 24.62 1.82
CA ASP A 194 -3.54 25.69 2.28
C ASP A 194 -4.39 25.29 3.49
N ALA A 195 -4.91 24.05 3.49
CA ALA A 195 -5.63 23.50 4.63
C ALA A 195 -4.72 23.44 5.87
N GLU A 196 -3.51 22.90 5.74
CA GLU A 196 -2.56 22.79 6.86
C GLU A 196 -2.12 24.19 7.35
N ARG A 197 -1.87 25.12 6.42
CA ARG A 197 -1.56 26.51 6.76
C ARG A 197 -2.67 27.13 7.59
N THR A 198 -3.93 26.91 7.22
CA THR A 198 -5.10 27.43 7.94
C THR A 198 -5.18 26.87 9.36
N ILE A 199 -4.85 25.60 9.54
CA ILE A 199 -4.77 24.96 10.86
C ILE A 199 -3.70 25.67 11.72
N PHE A 200 -2.48 25.86 11.19
CA PHE A 200 -1.42 26.52 11.95
C PHE A 200 -1.71 27.98 12.25
N VAL A 201 -2.25 28.74 11.30
CA VAL A 201 -2.65 30.15 11.50
C VAL A 201 -3.59 30.27 12.70
N ASN A 202 -4.55 29.35 12.84
CA ASN A 202 -5.56 29.38 13.89
C ASN A 202 -5.12 28.71 15.20
N SER A 203 -3.90 28.17 15.27
CA SER A 203 -3.39 27.55 16.49
C SER A 203 -3.11 28.58 17.59
N ASP A 204 -3.33 28.19 18.84
CA ASP A 204 -3.05 29.05 20.01
C ASP A 204 -1.57 29.50 20.06
N GLU A 205 -0.66 28.64 19.61
CA GLU A 205 0.78 28.93 19.53
C GLU A 205 1.06 30.14 18.62
N VAL A 206 0.33 30.27 17.51
CA VAL A 206 0.46 31.39 16.56
C VAL A 206 -0.37 32.58 17.01
N GLN A 207 -1.61 32.37 17.47
CA GLN A 207 -2.51 33.45 17.88
C GLN A 207 -2.00 34.21 19.11
N SER A 208 -1.25 33.55 20.00
CA SER A 208 -0.61 34.20 21.16
C SER A 208 0.60 35.09 20.81
N LYS A 209 0.99 35.17 19.53
CA LYS A 209 2.16 35.94 19.05
C LYS A 209 1.75 37.24 18.36
N PRO A 210 2.63 38.26 18.32
CA PRO A 210 2.38 39.49 17.58
C PRO A 210 2.08 39.23 16.10
N GLU A 211 1.08 39.93 15.54
CA GLU A 211 0.59 39.73 14.16
C GLU A 211 1.71 39.70 13.12
N ALA A 212 2.66 40.64 13.20
CA ALA A 212 3.81 40.74 12.30
C ALA A 212 4.76 39.52 12.32
N ALA A 213 4.71 38.68 13.36
CA ALA A 213 5.52 37.48 13.48
C ALA A 213 4.77 36.21 13.05
N ARG A 214 3.43 36.24 12.98
CA ARG A 214 2.60 35.04 12.79
C ARG A 214 2.89 34.32 11.48
N GLU A 215 2.99 35.05 10.37
CA GLU A 215 3.28 34.49 9.05
C GLU A 215 4.57 33.68 9.03
N LYS A 216 5.67 34.26 9.54
CA LYS A 216 6.97 33.59 9.63
C LYS A 216 6.93 32.36 10.54
N ILE A 217 6.16 32.40 11.62
CA ILE A 217 5.99 31.25 12.52
C ILE A 217 5.25 30.12 11.80
N VAL A 218 4.16 30.45 11.10
CA VAL A 218 3.39 29.49 10.31
C VAL A 218 4.25 28.85 9.22
N ASP A 219 5.06 29.63 8.50
CA ASP A 219 5.99 29.10 7.49
C ASP A 219 7.01 28.14 8.11
N GLY A 220 7.54 28.47 9.29
CA GLY A 220 8.43 27.58 10.05
C GLY A 220 7.74 26.29 10.52
N MET A 221 6.46 26.38 10.93
CA MET A 221 5.65 25.23 11.31
C MET A 221 5.35 24.34 10.10
N LEU A 222 4.95 24.91 8.95
CA LEU A 222 4.78 24.16 7.70
C LEU A 222 6.08 23.45 7.31
N GLY A 223 7.21 24.16 7.35
CA GLY A 223 8.53 23.58 7.08
C GLY A 223 8.82 22.36 7.94
N LYS A 224 8.65 22.46 9.26
CA LYS A 224 9.10 21.43 10.20
C LYS A 224 8.07 20.35 10.52
N ARG A 225 6.80 20.73 10.67
CA ARG A 225 5.73 19.87 11.20
C ARG A 225 4.91 19.21 10.09
N PHE A 226 4.98 19.74 8.87
CA PHE A 226 4.26 19.21 7.72
C PHE A 226 5.23 18.68 6.65
N PHE A 227 6.08 19.54 6.07
CA PHE A 227 7.00 19.12 5.01
C PHE A 227 8.07 18.16 5.53
N ALA A 228 8.78 18.50 6.60
CA ALA A 228 9.81 17.62 7.19
C ALA A 228 9.26 16.60 8.21
N ALA A 229 7.94 16.35 8.20
CA ALA A 229 7.31 15.43 9.14
C ALA A 229 7.91 14.01 9.03
N THR A 230 7.94 13.29 10.14
CA THR A 230 8.39 11.90 10.20
C THR A 230 7.63 11.20 11.33
N PRO A 231 6.71 10.25 11.04
CA PRO A 231 6.33 9.78 9.71
C PRO A 231 5.53 10.81 8.89
N GLY A 232 5.44 10.60 7.57
CA GLY A 232 4.64 11.43 6.64
C GLY A 232 5.45 12.51 5.93
N GLY A 233 4.79 13.52 5.36
CA GLY A 233 5.46 14.67 4.77
C GLY A 233 6.21 14.37 3.46
N VAL A 234 7.25 15.17 3.19
CA VAL A 234 8.00 15.21 1.93
C VAL A 234 9.40 14.63 2.13
N LEU A 235 9.73 13.58 1.36
CA LEU A 235 11.03 12.89 1.42
C LEU A 235 12.20 13.87 1.38
N ALA A 236 12.25 14.78 0.41
CA ALA A 236 13.33 15.75 0.24
C ALA A 236 13.59 16.63 1.48
N ASP A 237 12.55 16.94 2.25
CA ASP A 237 12.60 17.81 3.44
C ASP A 237 12.95 17.07 4.73
N GLN A 238 12.86 15.74 4.74
CA GLN A 238 13.12 14.92 5.93
C GLN A 238 14.61 14.94 6.31
N ALA A 239 14.87 14.89 7.61
CA ALA A 239 16.22 14.70 8.14
C ALA A 239 16.74 13.31 7.76
N TRP A 240 17.97 13.23 7.24
CA TRP A 240 18.51 11.99 6.71
C TRP A 240 18.87 11.01 7.83
N ILE A 241 18.32 9.78 7.78
CA ILE A 241 18.48 8.82 8.89
C ILE A 241 19.92 8.29 9.03
N HIS A 242 20.72 8.38 7.96
CA HIS A 242 22.11 7.94 7.97
C HIS A 242 23.07 9.06 8.35
N ASP A 243 22.60 10.32 8.38
CA ASP A 243 23.33 11.49 8.89
C ASP A 243 22.34 12.63 9.20
N ALA A 244 21.95 12.76 10.46
CA ALA A 244 20.94 13.71 10.90
C ALA A 244 21.36 15.19 10.78
N SER A 245 22.61 15.48 10.39
CA SER A 245 23.06 16.85 10.13
C SER A 245 22.56 17.42 8.81
N LYS A 246 22.04 16.56 7.92
CA LYS A 246 21.54 16.94 6.59
C LYS A 246 20.14 16.41 6.32
N SER A 247 19.47 17.00 5.33
CA SER A 247 18.22 16.46 4.76
C SER A 247 18.49 15.39 3.71
N VAL A 248 17.45 14.65 3.32
CA VAL A 248 17.51 13.72 2.18
C VAL A 248 17.89 14.47 0.89
N ALA A 249 17.33 15.66 0.65
CA ALA A 249 17.69 16.45 -0.54
C ALA A 249 19.19 16.75 -0.58
N GLN A 250 19.78 17.16 0.54
CA GLN A 250 21.23 17.42 0.61
C GLN A 250 22.05 16.15 0.34
N ALA A 251 21.63 14.99 0.87
CA ALA A 251 22.29 13.71 0.60
C ALA A 251 22.20 13.29 -0.88
N LEU A 252 21.07 13.59 -1.55
CA LEU A 252 20.87 13.34 -2.97
C LEU A 252 21.72 14.29 -3.83
N ASP A 253 21.75 15.58 -3.49
CA ASP A 253 22.52 16.60 -4.21
C ASP A 253 24.02 16.31 -4.17
N GLU A 254 24.56 15.96 -3.00
CA GLU A 254 25.96 15.54 -2.83
C GLU A 254 26.35 14.36 -3.74
N ALA A 255 25.39 13.47 -4.00
CA ALA A 255 25.57 12.29 -4.84
C ALA A 255 25.16 12.52 -6.31
N THR A 256 24.77 13.75 -6.68
CA THR A 256 24.22 14.06 -8.01
C THR A 256 23.11 13.08 -8.41
N ALA A 257 22.17 12.86 -7.50
CA ALA A 257 21.10 11.89 -7.63
C ALA A 257 19.72 12.53 -7.42
N SER A 258 18.68 11.89 -7.94
CA SER A 258 17.29 12.26 -7.68
C SER A 258 16.41 11.03 -7.57
N VAL A 259 15.43 11.06 -6.66
CA VAL A 259 14.41 10.03 -6.57
C VAL A 259 13.35 10.33 -7.63
N VAL A 260 13.19 9.41 -8.58
CA VAL A 260 12.19 9.54 -9.66
C VAL A 260 10.81 9.18 -9.15
N ARG A 261 10.73 8.06 -8.42
CA ARG A 261 9.51 7.58 -7.75
C ARG A 261 9.86 6.55 -6.69
N PHE A 262 8.95 6.36 -5.74
CA PHE A 262 9.02 5.29 -4.76
C PHE A 262 7.63 4.73 -4.47
N ALA A 263 7.60 3.48 -4.02
CA ALA A 263 6.41 2.83 -3.49
C ALA A 263 6.76 2.24 -2.12
N ARG A 264 5.87 2.42 -1.14
CA ARG A 264 5.99 1.83 0.19
C ARG A 264 4.74 1.02 0.47
N VAL A 265 4.92 -0.26 0.79
CA VAL A 265 3.83 -1.17 1.19
C VAL A 265 4.06 -1.62 2.62
N SER A 266 3.03 -1.56 3.47
CA SER A 266 3.06 -1.98 4.86
C SER A 266 1.86 -2.86 5.16
N VAL A 267 2.09 -4.06 5.70
CA VAL A 267 1.03 -4.95 6.20
C VAL A 267 0.80 -4.80 7.71
N SER A 268 1.71 -4.10 8.40
CA SER A 268 1.51 -3.66 9.79
C SER A 268 0.67 -2.38 9.79
N GLY A 269 -0.61 -2.50 10.11
CA GLY A 269 -1.50 -1.35 10.32
C GLY A 269 -2.25 -0.83 9.08
N SER A 270 -2.62 -1.73 8.16
CA SER A 270 -3.66 -1.47 7.14
C SER A 270 -5.06 -1.74 7.68
#